data_AF-A0A5B7C5E0-F1
#
_entry.id   AF-A0A5B7C5E0-F1
#
_cell.length_a   1.000
_cell.length_b   1.000
_cell.length_c   1.000
_cell.angle_alpha   90.00
_cell.angle_beta   90.00
_cell.angle_gamma   90.00
#
_symmetry.space_group_name_H-M   'P 1'
#
loop_
_entity.id
_entity.type
_entity.pdbx_description
1 polymer ?
#
loop_
_entity_poly.entity_id
_entity_poly.type
_entity_poly.pdbx_seq_one_letter_code
_entity_poly.pdbx_strand_id
1 'polypeptide(L)'
;MSYHAYCLHHLKMNLRDKLAGRNKVFRERMVFKFRKCAYAPTLSSFQENINVLINEGGIRVQKFLSDLPVEHWSNAYFKGQRYGEMCSNATESFNSQIRDARHLPVTEMIDMIRVQIMNQMSHRREVCKKWNTFICPDMDS
;
A
#
# COMPACT_ATOMS: atom_id res chain seq x y z
N MET A 1 21.63 -3.38 0.01
CA MET A 1 21.01 -2.04 0.00
C MET A 1 19.53 -2.19 0.31
N SER A 2 19.00 -1.39 1.24
CA SER A 2 17.56 -1.38 1.55
C SER A 2 16.86 -0.36 0.64
N TYR A 3 15.79 -0.76 -0.02
CA TYR A 3 14.97 0.14 -0.85
C TYR A 3 13.76 0.58 -0.05
N HIS A 4 13.67 1.88 0.26
CA HIS A 4 12.56 2.41 1.03
C HIS A 4 11.34 2.67 0.12
N ALA A 5 10.17 2.24 0.58
CA ALA A 5 8.91 2.37 -0.13
C ALA A 5 7.93 3.21 0.69
N TYR A 6 7.31 4.20 0.06
CA TYR A 6 6.22 4.94 0.67
C TYR A 6 4.92 4.13 0.59
N CYS A 7 4.16 4.19 1.68
CA CYS A 7 2.83 3.60 1.73
C CYS A 7 1.86 4.39 0.86
N LEU A 8 1.29 3.73 -0.14
CA LEU A 8 0.31 4.31 -1.04
C LEU A 8 -0.96 4.74 -0.29
N HIS A 9 -1.33 4.09 0.82
CA HIS A 9 -2.46 4.54 1.65
C HIS A 9 -2.27 5.99 2.11
N HIS A 10 -1.13 6.29 2.75
CA HIS A 10 -0.80 7.62 3.22
C HIS A 10 -0.70 8.63 2.08
N LEU A 11 -0.07 8.26 0.95
CA LEU A 11 0.02 9.17 -0.20
C LEU A 11 -1.36 9.53 -0.78
N LYS A 12 -2.30 8.58 -0.82
CA LYS A 12 -3.69 8.86 -1.25
C LYS A 12 -4.39 9.83 -0.29
N MET A 13 -4.16 9.72 1.02
CA MET A 13 -4.73 10.65 2.00
C MET A 13 -4.12 12.05 1.82
N ASN A 14 -2.79 12.14 1.72
CA ASN A 14 -2.10 13.40 1.48
C ASN A 14 -2.59 14.08 0.20
N LEU A 15 -2.79 13.33 -0.88
CA LEU A 15 -3.36 13.87 -2.12
C LEU A 15 -4.80 14.40 -1.93
N ARG A 16 -5.65 13.71 -1.16
CA ARG A 16 -6.99 14.20 -0.83
C ARG A 16 -6.94 15.52 -0.07
N ASP A 17 -5.99 15.68 0.82
CA ASP A 17 -5.80 16.88 1.63
C ASP A 17 -5.26 18.04 0.81
N LYS A 18 -4.29 17.80 -0.09
CA LYS A 18 -3.80 18.81 -1.05
C LYS A 18 -4.91 19.29 -1.99
N LEU A 19 -5.91 18.45 -2.25
CA LEU A 19 -7.09 18.78 -3.05
C LEU A 19 -8.28 19.28 -2.23
N ALA A 20 -8.08 19.63 -0.95
CA ALA A 20 -9.13 20.23 -0.10
C ALA A 20 -9.77 21.46 -0.78
N GLY A 21 -11.08 21.62 -0.57
CA GLY A 21 -11.91 22.62 -1.25
C GLY A 21 -12.40 22.24 -2.65
N ARG A 22 -11.91 21.13 -3.25
CA ARG A 22 -12.53 20.54 -4.45
C ARG A 22 -13.65 19.58 -4.06
N ASN A 23 -14.60 19.38 -4.98
CA ASN A 23 -15.70 18.44 -4.76
C ASN A 23 -15.19 17.00 -4.51
N LYS A 24 -15.97 16.21 -3.76
CA LYS A 24 -15.59 14.85 -3.34
C LYS A 24 -15.32 13.92 -4.53
N VAL A 25 -16.18 13.96 -5.54
CA VAL A 25 -16.09 13.11 -6.75
C VAL A 25 -14.78 13.35 -7.49
N PHE A 26 -14.36 14.62 -7.64
CA PHE A 26 -13.10 15.00 -8.25
C PHE A 26 -11.92 14.47 -7.44
N ARG A 27 -11.93 14.64 -6.11
CA ARG A 27 -10.85 14.12 -5.25
C ARG A 27 -10.71 12.60 -5.37
N GLU A 28 -11.82 11.87 -5.37
CA GLU A 28 -11.82 10.41 -5.53
C GLU A 28 -11.31 9.99 -6.91
N ARG A 29 -11.71 10.70 -7.98
CA ARG A 29 -11.19 10.47 -9.33
C ARG A 29 -9.68 10.68 -9.42
N MET A 30 -9.15 11.74 -8.81
CA MET A 30 -7.70 12.00 -8.79
C MET A 30 -6.94 10.93 -8.02
N VAL A 31 -7.46 10.51 -6.87
CA VAL A 31 -6.89 9.40 -6.08
C VAL A 31 -6.88 8.09 -6.87
N PHE A 32 -7.94 7.81 -7.64
CA PHE A 32 -8.01 6.63 -8.49
C PHE A 32 -6.95 6.66 -9.61
N LYS A 33 -6.75 7.80 -10.27
CA LYS A 33 -5.70 7.95 -11.31
C LYS A 33 -4.29 7.89 -10.72
N PHE A 34 -4.07 8.50 -9.56
CA PHE A 34 -2.81 8.38 -8.83
C PHE A 34 -2.50 6.92 -8.48
N ARG A 35 -3.51 6.15 -8.05
CA ARG A 35 -3.37 4.70 -7.86
C ARG A 35 -2.94 4.00 -9.16
N LYS A 36 -3.54 4.32 -10.31
CA LYS A 36 -3.11 3.75 -11.60
C LYS A 36 -1.65 4.05 -11.92
N CYS A 37 -1.17 5.27 -11.64
CA CYS A 37 0.24 5.63 -11.78
C CYS A 37 1.11 4.75 -10.88
N ALA A 38 0.77 4.67 -9.59
CA ALA A 38 1.55 3.91 -8.62
C ALA A 38 1.66 2.42 -8.99
N TYR A 39 0.60 1.82 -9.51
CA TYR A 39 0.55 0.40 -9.89
C TYR A 39 0.98 0.11 -11.33
N ALA A 40 1.36 1.12 -12.12
CA ALA A 40 1.74 0.90 -13.51
C ALA A 40 2.89 -0.13 -13.61
N PRO A 41 2.75 -1.18 -14.42
CA PRO A 41 3.74 -2.26 -14.49
C PRO A 41 4.96 -1.89 -15.35
N THR A 42 4.81 -0.92 -16.26
CA THR A 42 5.86 -0.50 -17.20
C THR A 42 6.04 1.01 -17.16
N LEU A 43 7.24 1.48 -17.55
CA LEU A 43 7.53 2.91 -17.68
C LEU A 43 6.57 3.60 -18.66
N SER A 44 6.24 2.94 -19.78
CA SER A 44 5.29 3.47 -20.77
C SER A 44 3.89 3.69 -20.16
N SER A 45 3.34 2.66 -19.49
CA SER A 45 2.04 2.78 -18.82
C SER A 45 2.06 3.82 -17.70
N PHE A 46 3.19 3.96 -17.00
CA PHE A 46 3.34 5.01 -15.99
C PHE A 46 3.25 6.40 -16.64
N GLN A 47 3.99 6.63 -17.73
CA GLN A 47 4.02 7.92 -18.42
C GLN A 47 2.63 8.31 -18.96
N GLU A 48 1.89 7.35 -19.53
CA GLU A 48 0.52 7.58 -19.96
C GLU A 48 -0.38 8.00 -18.77
N ASN A 49 -0.36 7.22 -17.69
CA ASN A 49 -1.20 7.48 -16.53
C ASN A 49 -0.85 8.82 -15.83
N ILE A 50 0.43 9.15 -15.70
CA ILE A 50 0.85 10.38 -15.02
C ILE A 50 0.52 11.62 -15.84
N ASN A 51 0.59 11.56 -17.17
CA ASN A 51 0.17 12.65 -18.04
C ASN A 51 -1.34 12.92 -17.89
N VAL A 52 -2.17 11.87 -17.87
CA VAL A 52 -3.62 12.02 -17.62
C VAL A 52 -3.88 12.62 -16.24
N LEU A 53 -3.17 12.18 -15.20
CA LEU A 53 -3.29 12.70 -13.84
C LEU A 53 -2.91 14.20 -13.76
N ILE A 54 -1.80 14.58 -14.40
CA ILE A 54 -1.30 15.96 -14.42
C ILE A 54 -2.27 16.88 -15.19
N ASN A 55 -2.74 16.45 -16.35
CA ASN A 55 -3.63 17.23 -17.20
C ASN A 55 -4.98 17.52 -16.52
N GLU A 56 -5.58 16.53 -15.84
CA GLU A 56 -6.84 16.74 -15.10
C GLU A 56 -6.64 17.40 -13.73
N GLY A 57 -5.53 17.10 -13.06
CA GLY A 57 -5.25 17.54 -11.69
C GLY A 57 -4.72 18.97 -11.58
N GLY A 58 -4.10 19.47 -12.65
CA GLY A 58 -3.52 20.81 -12.74
C GLY A 58 -2.42 21.06 -11.72
N ILE A 59 -2.20 22.34 -11.40
CA ILE A 59 -1.04 22.79 -10.61
C ILE A 59 -0.94 22.18 -9.21
N ARG A 60 -2.08 21.89 -8.56
CA ARG A 60 -2.08 21.29 -7.21
C ARG A 60 -1.54 19.86 -7.23
N VAL A 61 -1.90 19.08 -8.26
CA VAL A 61 -1.39 17.72 -8.42
C VAL A 61 0.06 17.73 -8.88
N GLN A 62 0.43 18.63 -9.80
CA GLN A 62 1.83 18.81 -10.21
C GLN A 62 2.74 19.12 -9.03
N LYS A 63 2.35 20.07 -8.16
CA LYS A 63 3.10 20.41 -6.95
C LYS A 63 3.20 19.24 -5.97
N PHE A 64 2.10 18.49 -5.79
CA PHE A 64 2.15 17.28 -4.96
C PHE A 64 3.13 16.23 -5.50
N LEU A 65 3.18 16.04 -6.81
CA LEU A 65 4.08 15.08 -7.44
C LEU A 65 5.54 15.54 -7.44
N SER A 66 5.81 16.86 -7.57
CA SER A 66 7.19 17.39 -7.50
C SER A 66 7.85 17.16 -6.14
N ASP A 67 7.04 17.10 -5.08
CA ASP A 67 7.52 16.85 -3.70
C ASP A 67 7.80 15.36 -3.44
N LEU A 68 7.51 14.46 -4.40
CA LEU A 68 7.55 13.01 -4.22
C LEU A 68 8.56 12.34 -5.17
N PRO A 69 9.68 11.77 -4.66
CA PRO A 69 10.59 10.98 -5.47
C PRO A 69 9.88 9.75 -6.06
N VAL A 70 9.86 9.65 -7.39
CA VAL A 70 9.07 8.66 -8.14
C VAL A 70 9.42 7.22 -7.78
N GLU A 71 10.69 6.96 -7.49
CA GLU A 71 11.21 5.67 -7.08
C GLU A 71 10.54 5.16 -5.79
N HIS A 72 10.06 6.03 -4.91
CA HIS A 72 9.51 5.60 -3.62
C HIS A 72 8.03 5.24 -3.68
N TRP A 73 7.30 5.55 -4.75
CA TRP A 73 5.86 5.30 -4.81
C TRP A 73 5.36 4.70 -6.13
N SER A 74 6.17 4.67 -7.18
CA SER A 74 5.84 4.03 -8.45
C SER A 74 6.42 2.63 -8.54
N ASN A 75 5.58 1.65 -8.88
CA ASN A 75 6.01 0.28 -9.12
C ASN A 75 6.97 0.17 -10.32
N ALA A 76 6.73 0.95 -11.38
CA ALA A 76 7.57 0.95 -12.58
C ALA A 76 8.99 1.50 -12.35
N TYR A 77 9.20 2.30 -11.31
CA TYR A 77 10.51 2.91 -10.99
C TYR A 77 11.17 2.33 -9.74
N PHE A 78 10.45 1.55 -8.94
CA PHE A 78 11.00 0.99 -7.73
C PHE A 78 12.02 -0.10 -8.06
N LYS A 79 13.23 0.03 -7.51
CA LYS A 79 14.36 -0.88 -7.80
C LYS A 79 14.30 -2.21 -7.04
N GLY A 80 13.46 -2.29 -6.00
CA GLY A 80 13.27 -3.51 -5.22
C GLY A 80 12.08 -4.36 -5.71
N GLN A 81 11.87 -5.50 -5.06
CA GLN A 81 10.70 -6.35 -5.32
C GLN A 81 9.58 -5.97 -4.36
N ARG A 82 8.48 -5.39 -4.87
CA ARG A 82 7.28 -5.09 -4.05
C ARG A 82 6.22 -6.18 -4.07
N TYR A 83 6.27 -7.10 -5.05
CA TYR A 83 5.27 -8.15 -5.20
C TYR A 83 3.80 -7.64 -5.20
N GLY A 84 3.57 -6.41 -5.67
CA GLY A 84 2.24 -5.77 -5.65
C GLY A 84 1.83 -5.13 -4.31
N GLU A 85 2.64 -5.29 -3.26
CA GLU A 85 2.44 -4.65 -1.95
C GLU A 85 2.89 -3.19 -2.00
N MET A 86 1.92 -2.30 -2.25
CA MET A 86 2.14 -0.85 -2.32
C MET A 86 1.68 -0.12 -1.05
N CYS A 87 1.03 -0.83 -0.13
CA CYS A 87 0.54 -0.28 1.13
C CYS A 87 1.24 -0.96 2.30
N SER A 88 1.53 -0.22 3.38
CA SER A 88 2.01 -0.80 4.64
C SER A 88 0.89 -1.46 5.45
N ASN A 89 -0.16 -1.99 4.82
CA ASN A 89 -1.33 -2.58 5.50
C ASN A 89 -0.92 -3.67 6.50
N ALA A 90 0.01 -4.56 6.11
CA ALA A 90 0.51 -5.61 6.99
C ALA A 90 1.24 -5.02 8.22
N THR A 91 2.09 -4.02 7.99
CA THR A 91 2.85 -3.33 9.04
C THR A 91 1.93 -2.53 9.97
N GLU A 92 0.95 -1.80 9.42
CA GLU A 92 -0.04 -1.01 10.15
C GLU A 92 -0.96 -1.91 10.98
N SER A 93 -1.44 -3.01 10.41
CA SER A 93 -2.24 -4.02 11.12
C SER A 93 -1.46 -4.60 12.30
N PHE A 94 -0.23 -5.04 12.05
CA PHE A 94 0.64 -5.56 13.11
C PHE A 94 0.88 -4.50 14.20
N ASN A 95 1.25 -3.28 13.81
CA ASN A 95 1.47 -2.17 14.74
C ASN A 95 0.23 -1.86 15.60
N SER A 96 -0.97 -1.95 15.03
CA SER A 96 -2.22 -1.78 15.76
C SER A 96 -2.47 -2.91 16.75
N GLN A 97 -2.20 -4.17 16.36
CA GLN A 97 -2.39 -5.35 17.22
C GLN A 97 -1.47 -5.35 18.44
N ILE A 98 -0.26 -4.78 18.31
CA ILE A 98 0.72 -4.74 19.39
C ILE A 98 0.77 -3.39 20.09
N ARG A 99 -0.12 -2.45 19.77
CA ARG A 99 -0.09 -1.08 20.31
C ARG A 99 -0.07 -1.07 21.83
N ASP A 100 -0.97 -1.83 22.45
CA ASP A 100 -1.10 -1.84 23.91
C ASP A 100 0.02 -2.67 24.57
N ALA A 101 0.48 -3.72 23.90
CA ALA A 101 1.59 -4.57 24.36
C ALA A 101 2.93 -3.82 24.44
N ARG A 102 3.11 -2.73 23.66
CA ARG A 102 4.32 -1.89 23.70
C ARG A 102 4.51 -1.12 25.01
N HIS A 103 3.44 -0.96 25.78
CA HIS A 103 3.49 -0.29 27.08
C HIS A 103 3.87 -1.23 28.22
N LEU A 104 4.08 -2.52 27.94
CA LEU A 104 4.44 -3.52 28.93
C LEU A 104 5.96 -3.71 29.03
N PRO A 105 6.45 -4.31 30.13
CA PRO A 105 7.82 -4.81 30.21
C PRO A 105 8.17 -5.71 29.03
N VAL A 106 9.44 -5.71 28.62
CA VAL A 106 9.91 -6.41 27.40
C VAL A 106 9.52 -7.89 27.38
N THR A 107 9.58 -8.57 28.53
CA THR A 107 9.20 -9.98 28.66
C THR A 107 7.71 -10.23 28.40
N GLU A 108 6.84 -9.37 28.92
CA GLU A 108 5.39 -9.44 28.73
C GLU A 108 4.99 -9.08 27.30
N MET A 109 5.63 -8.05 26.72
CA MET A 109 5.44 -7.68 25.32
C MET A 109 5.77 -8.84 24.39
N ILE A 110 6.93 -9.50 24.59
CA ILE A 110 7.35 -10.66 23.79
C ILE A 110 6.33 -11.81 23.94
N ASP A 111 5.86 -12.06 25.17
CA ASP A 111 4.90 -13.12 25.40
C ASP A 111 3.55 -12.87 24.71
N MET A 112 3.03 -11.65 24.79
CA MET A 112 1.81 -11.27 24.08
C MET A 112 1.96 -11.43 22.56
N ILE A 113 3.09 -11.00 21.98
CA ILE A 113 3.35 -11.16 20.54
C ILE A 113 3.39 -12.64 20.18
N ARG A 114 4.05 -13.48 20.99
CA ARG A 114 4.11 -14.93 20.80
C ARG A 114 2.71 -15.55 20.78
N VAL A 115 1.88 -15.26 21.78
CA VAL A 115 0.50 -15.77 21.87
C VAL A 115 -0.33 -15.31 20.67
N GLN A 116 -0.21 -14.04 20.25
CA GLN A 116 -0.91 -13.54 19.08
C GLN A 116 -0.52 -14.29 17.80
N ILE A 117 0.78 -14.52 17.57
CA ILE A 117 1.25 -15.27 16.40
C ILE A 117 0.73 -16.70 16.44
N MET A 118 0.79 -17.38 17.59
CA MET A 118 0.26 -18.73 17.76
C MET A 118 -1.23 -18.82 17.43
N ASN A 119 -2.02 -17.86 17.93
CA ASN A 119 -3.46 -17.79 17.64
C ASN A 119 -3.74 -17.56 16.16
N GLN A 120 -2.99 -16.67 15.49
CA GLN A 120 -3.12 -16.45 14.05
C GLN A 120 -2.78 -17.70 13.25
N MET A 121 -1.71 -18.42 13.60
CA MET A 121 -1.31 -19.65 12.93
C MET A 121 -2.35 -20.76 13.13
N SER A 122 -2.87 -20.90 14.35
CA SER A 122 -3.95 -21.84 14.67
C SER A 122 -5.21 -21.52 13.85
N HIS A 123 -5.63 -20.26 13.81
CA HIS A 123 -6.79 -19.84 13.02
C HIS A 123 -6.60 -20.10 11.52
N ARG A 124 -5.44 -19.73 10.96
CA ARG A 124 -5.10 -20.02 9.55
C ARG A 124 -5.14 -21.52 9.25
N ARG A 125 -4.62 -22.35 10.15
CA ARG A 125 -4.69 -23.81 10.01
C ARG A 125 -6.13 -24.30 9.95
N GLU A 126 -7.01 -23.83 10.83
CA GLU A 126 -8.44 -24.20 10.81
C GLU A 126 -9.17 -23.69 9.55
N VAL A 127 -8.81 -22.52 9.04
CA VAL A 127 -9.35 -21.99 7.78
C VAL A 127 -8.89 -22.84 6.59
N CYS A 128 -7.59 -23.15 6.50
CA CYS A 128 -7.05 -23.97 5.41
C CYS A 128 -7.68 -25.37 5.36
N LYS A 129 -8.04 -25.96 6.50
CA LYS A 129 -8.77 -27.25 6.53
C LYS A 129 -10.11 -27.21 5.79
N LYS A 130 -10.70 -26.03 5.61
CA LYS A 130 -11.98 -25.83 4.92
C LYS A 130 -11.79 -25.47 3.43
N TRP A 131 -10.55 -25.31 2.97
CA TRP A 131 -10.27 -24.98 1.58
C TRP A 131 -10.36 -26.24 0.72
N ASN A 132 -11.37 -26.28 -0.14
CA ASN A 132 -11.59 -27.37 -1.11
C ASN A 132 -11.13 -27.01 -2.53
N THR A 133 -10.48 -25.85 -2.70
CA THR A 133 -10.06 -25.33 -4.01
C THR A 133 -8.54 -25.45 -4.17
N PHE A 134 -8.07 -25.63 -5.41
CA PHE A 134 -6.64 -25.59 -5.72
C PHE A 134 -6.03 -24.25 -5.28
N ILE A 135 -4.90 -24.32 -4.58
CA ILE A 135 -4.23 -23.14 -3.96
C ILE A 135 -3.52 -22.29 -5.03
N CYS A 136 -3.21 -22.86 -6.18
CA CYS A 136 -2.77 -22.13 -7.38
C CYS A 136 -3.82 -22.29 -8.49
N PRO A 137 -4.16 -21.24 -9.24
CA PRO A 137 -4.83 -21.42 -10.52
C PRO A 137 -3.88 -22.18 -11.47
N ASP A 138 -4.42 -23.07 -12.29
CA ASP A 138 -3.71 -23.61 -13.45
C ASP A 138 -3.29 -22.42 -14.33
N MET A 139 -2.00 -22.33 -14.66
CA MET A 139 -1.59 -21.42 -15.72
C MET A 139 -2.00 -22.07 -17.03
N ASP A 140 -3.11 -21.59 -17.60
CA ASP A 140 -3.54 -21.95 -18.95
C ASP A 140 -2.33 -21.79 -19.91
N SER A 141 -2.02 -22.88 -20.60
CA SER A 141 -0.93 -22.99 -21.59
C SER A 141 -1.32 -22.39 -22.93
#